data_AF-A0A2E7D415-F1
#
_entry.id   AF-A0A2E7D415-F1
#
_cell.length_a   1.000
_cell.length_b   1.000
_cell.length_c   1.000
_cell.angle_alpha   90.00
_cell.angle_beta   90.00
_cell.angle_gamma   90.00
#
_symmetry.space_group_name_H-M   'P 1'
#
loop_
_entity.id
_entity.type
_entity.pdbx_description
1 polymer ?
#
loop_
_entity_poly.entity_id
_entity_poly.type
_entity_poly.pdbx_seq_one_letter_code
_entity_poly.pdbx_strand_id
1 'polypeptide(L)'
;MNSSENNLDTDACTEEVQLTPLRRRLVTCLLLFHLAAIVIAPWSVPPSSLLSGSCWEVVQPYLQSTYLNHGYHFFAPEPGASHLIRYELTMPNGETVSGRFPDKQEHWPRLLYHRHFMLTEALNRLALDEADNAALTTVAQSYADHLIEESGAQSVRLFLQRHYIPSPQQVLDGLPLGDESLYAERPLGEFSQGTVIASNPPEMKQ
;
A
#
# COMPACT_ATOMS: atom_id res chain seq x y z
N MET A 1 -25.99 59.37 43.46
CA MET A 1 -25.88 57.90 43.44
C MET A 1 -26.88 57.38 42.43
N ASN A 2 -26.44 57.06 41.22
CA ASN A 2 -27.13 56.10 40.38
C ASN A 2 -26.13 55.58 39.34
N SER A 3 -25.77 54.32 39.52
CA SER A 3 -24.95 53.53 38.61
C SER A 3 -25.75 53.32 37.32
N SER A 4 -25.19 53.73 36.19
CA SER A 4 -25.66 53.30 34.88
C SER A 4 -24.67 52.25 34.40
N GLU A 5 -24.95 51.00 34.75
CA GLU A 5 -24.17 49.86 34.29
C GLU A 5 -24.32 49.71 32.77
N ASN A 6 -23.17 49.64 32.11
CA ASN A 6 -23.02 49.28 30.71
C ASN A 6 -23.59 47.87 30.49
N ASN A 7 -24.78 47.76 29.90
CA ASN A 7 -25.24 46.51 29.31
C ASN A 7 -24.50 46.32 27.98
N LEU A 8 -23.42 45.53 28.04
CA LEU A 8 -22.72 45.01 26.87
C LEU A 8 -23.67 44.07 26.13
N ASP A 9 -23.95 44.42 24.86
CA ASP A 9 -24.56 43.56 23.86
C ASP A 9 -23.95 42.15 23.92
N THR A 10 -24.71 41.20 24.49
CA THR A 10 -24.34 39.78 24.55
C THR A 10 -25.36 38.92 23.78
N ASP A 11 -26.06 39.50 22.80
CA ASP A 11 -27.12 38.81 22.03
C ASP A 11 -26.67 38.35 20.64
N ALA A 12 -25.43 38.60 20.25
CA ALA A 12 -24.87 38.07 19.02
C ALA A 12 -24.13 36.75 19.31
N CYS A 13 -24.82 35.60 19.22
CA CYS A 13 -24.32 34.34 18.64
C CYS A 13 -25.01 33.08 19.20
N THR A 14 -26.32 32.91 18.96
CA THR A 14 -26.92 31.56 18.95
C THR A 14 -28.21 31.54 18.12
N GLU A 15 -28.06 31.56 16.80
CA GLU A 15 -29.15 31.12 15.93
C GLU A 15 -29.28 29.59 16.11
N GLU A 16 -30.26 29.16 16.89
CA GLU A 16 -30.54 27.74 17.04
C GLU A 16 -31.07 27.17 15.71
N VAL A 17 -30.29 26.29 15.09
CA VAL A 17 -30.68 25.59 13.85
C VAL A 17 -31.85 24.66 14.15
N GLN A 18 -33.08 25.13 13.93
CA GLN A 18 -34.27 24.31 14.09
C GLN A 18 -34.45 23.35 12.90
N LEU A 19 -34.05 22.09 13.08
CA LEU A 19 -34.29 21.03 12.10
C LEU A 19 -35.73 20.54 12.18
N THR A 20 -36.40 20.43 11.02
CA THR A 20 -37.70 19.76 10.94
C THR A 20 -37.57 18.29 11.38
N PRO A 21 -38.64 17.66 11.91
CA PRO A 21 -38.55 16.29 12.45
C PRO A 21 -38.05 15.27 11.41
N LEU A 22 -38.39 15.46 10.13
CA LEU A 22 -37.89 14.62 9.04
C LEU A 22 -36.40 14.83 8.80
N ARG A 23 -35.94 16.08 8.74
CA ARG A 23 -34.52 16.41 8.57
C ARG A 23 -33.70 15.88 9.74
N ARG A 24 -34.19 16.03 10.97
CA ARG A 24 -33.56 15.49 12.17
C ARG A 24 -33.41 13.97 12.07
N ARG A 25 -34.48 13.25 11.72
CA ARG A 25 -34.41 11.79 11.52
C ARG A 25 -33.39 11.39 10.46
N LEU A 26 -33.39 12.07 9.31
CA LEU A 26 -32.45 11.82 8.23
C LEU A 26 -31.00 12.04 8.69
N VAL A 27 -30.71 13.16 9.35
CA VAL A 27 -29.38 13.45 9.90
C VAL A 27 -28.97 12.41 10.93
N THR A 28 -29.85 12.04 11.85
CA THR A 28 -29.59 10.98 12.83
C THR A 28 -29.28 9.65 12.15
N CYS A 29 -30.04 9.24 11.13
CA CYS A 29 -29.77 8.02 10.38
C CYS A 29 -28.40 8.07 9.67
N LEU A 30 -28.05 9.19 9.05
CA LEU A 30 -26.73 9.37 8.42
C LEU A 30 -25.58 9.30 9.42
N LEU A 31 -25.73 9.92 10.60
CA LEU A 31 -24.73 9.88 11.67
C LEU A 31 -24.56 8.47 12.23
N LEU A 32 -25.66 7.74 12.46
CA LEU A 32 -25.61 6.35 12.91
C LEU A 32 -24.96 5.44 11.87
N PHE A 33 -25.30 5.63 10.59
CA PHE A 33 -24.65 4.91 9.49
C PHE A 33 -23.14 5.21 9.43
N HIS A 34 -22.76 6.48 9.49
CA HIS A 34 -21.35 6.88 9.48
C HIS A 34 -20.59 6.27 10.67
N LEU A 35 -21.11 6.41 11.89
CA LEU A 35 -20.50 5.86 13.09
C LEU A 35 -20.37 4.34 12.99
N ALA A 36 -21.41 3.64 12.53
CA ALA A 36 -21.36 2.21 12.30
C ALA A 36 -20.29 1.84 11.27
N ALA A 37 -20.18 2.57 10.15
CA ALA A 37 -19.16 2.34 9.13
C ALA A 37 -17.73 2.50 9.70
N ILE A 38 -17.49 3.54 10.51
CA ILE A 38 -16.20 3.77 11.15
C ILE A 38 -15.83 2.65 12.14
N VAL A 39 -16.80 2.06 12.83
CA VAL A 39 -16.58 0.93 13.74
C VAL A 39 -16.40 -0.39 13.00
N ILE A 40 -17.18 -0.62 11.94
CA ILE A 40 -17.11 -1.85 11.12
C ILE A 40 -15.74 -1.95 10.45
N ALA A 41 -15.17 -0.85 9.94
CA ALA A 41 -13.87 -0.83 9.28
C ALA A 41 -12.75 -1.58 10.04
N PRO A 42 -12.36 -1.20 11.28
CA PRO A 42 -11.35 -1.93 12.04
C PRO A 42 -11.84 -3.30 12.52
N TRP A 43 -13.14 -3.47 12.77
CA TRP A 43 -13.69 -4.76 13.19
C TRP A 43 -13.59 -5.85 12.11
N SER A 44 -13.55 -5.45 10.84
CA SER A 44 -13.44 -6.36 9.71
C SER A 44 -11.99 -6.71 9.34
N VAL A 45 -10.98 -6.12 9.98
CA VAL A 45 -9.57 -6.41 9.71
C VAL A 45 -9.22 -7.83 10.15
N PRO A 46 -8.60 -8.67 9.27
CA PRO A 46 -8.23 -10.02 9.63
C PRO A 46 -7.27 -10.11 10.84
N PRO A 47 -7.39 -11.16 11.68
CA PRO A 47 -8.41 -12.20 11.62
C PRO A 47 -9.80 -11.69 12.08
N SER A 48 -10.81 -11.80 11.22
CA SER A 48 -12.17 -11.32 11.47
C SER A 48 -13.21 -12.41 11.16
N SER A 49 -14.41 -12.28 11.72
CA SER A 49 -15.52 -13.20 11.48
C SER A 49 -16.13 -13.02 10.09
N LEU A 50 -16.83 -14.04 9.57
CA LEU A 50 -17.61 -13.91 8.33
C LEU A 50 -18.66 -12.78 8.44
N LEU A 51 -19.27 -12.60 9.61
CA LEU A 51 -20.25 -11.54 9.85
C LEU A 51 -19.66 -10.15 9.66
N SER A 52 -18.49 -9.89 10.26
CA SER A 52 -17.77 -8.63 10.06
C SER A 52 -17.36 -8.42 8.61
N GLY A 53 -17.01 -9.49 7.89
CA GLY A 53 -16.76 -9.44 6.44
C GLY A 53 -17.99 -9.01 5.63
N SER A 54 -19.15 -9.60 5.90
CA SER A 54 -20.41 -9.21 5.25
C SER A 54 -20.83 -7.79 5.59
N CYS A 55 -20.62 -7.33 6.83
CA CYS A 55 -20.88 -5.94 7.20
C CYS A 55 -19.95 -4.97 6.44
N TRP A 56 -18.70 -5.35 6.21
CA TRP A 56 -17.75 -4.57 5.44
C TRP A 56 -18.20 -4.36 3.99
N GLU A 57 -18.69 -5.40 3.31
CA GLU A 57 -19.19 -5.30 1.93
C GLU A 57 -20.27 -4.22 1.76
N VAL A 58 -21.09 -3.99 2.79
CA VAL A 58 -22.15 -2.96 2.79
C VAL A 58 -21.58 -1.55 2.93
N VAL A 59 -20.60 -1.34 3.82
CA VAL A 59 -20.08 -0.01 4.15
C VAL A 59 -18.85 0.39 3.32
N GLN A 60 -18.16 -0.57 2.70
CA GLN A 60 -16.94 -0.37 1.94
C GLN A 60 -17.07 0.71 0.86
N PRO A 61 -18.12 0.75 0.01
CA PRO A 61 -18.20 1.76 -1.05
C PRO A 61 -18.21 3.19 -0.50
N TYR A 62 -18.90 3.40 0.63
CA TYR A 62 -18.95 4.68 1.33
C TYR A 62 -17.57 5.05 1.90
N LEU A 63 -16.93 4.12 2.61
CA LEU A 63 -15.63 4.36 3.24
C LEU A 63 -14.52 4.58 2.21
N GLN A 64 -14.54 3.86 1.09
CA GLN A 64 -13.61 4.06 -0.02
C GLN A 64 -13.80 5.42 -0.68
N SER A 65 -15.06 5.82 -0.94
CA SER A 65 -15.37 7.11 -1.56
C SER A 65 -14.97 8.30 -0.67
N THR A 66 -15.05 8.13 0.65
CA THR A 66 -14.66 9.16 1.63
C THR A 66 -13.22 9.02 2.11
N TYR A 67 -12.49 8.01 1.64
CA TYR A 67 -11.11 7.70 2.00
C TYR A 67 -10.88 7.43 3.51
N LEU A 68 -11.91 6.93 4.22
CA LEU A 68 -11.89 6.68 5.67
C LEU A 68 -11.52 5.24 6.05
N ASN A 69 -11.06 4.43 5.10
CA ASN A 69 -10.74 3.01 5.30
C ASN A 69 -9.24 2.72 5.57
N HIS A 70 -8.39 3.72 5.73
CA HIS A 70 -6.93 3.53 5.85
C HIS A 70 -6.36 3.78 7.26
N GLY A 71 -7.19 4.18 8.24
CA GLY A 71 -6.71 4.64 9.55
C GLY A 71 -6.04 3.56 10.41
N TYR A 72 -6.53 2.32 10.36
CA TYR A 72 -6.02 1.24 11.22
C TYR A 72 -4.65 0.70 10.75
N HIS A 73 -4.43 0.62 9.44
CA HIS A 73 -3.13 0.17 8.87
C HIS A 73 -1.98 1.13 9.16
N PHE A 74 -2.27 2.39 9.52
CA PHE A 74 -1.23 3.38 9.83
C PHE A 74 -0.51 3.09 11.16
N PHE A 75 -1.14 2.33 12.06
CA PHE A 75 -0.62 2.01 13.39
C PHE A 75 -0.48 0.49 13.63
N ALA A 76 -0.48 -0.31 12.56
CA ALA A 76 -0.35 -1.76 12.69
C ALA A 76 0.97 -2.11 13.41
N PRO A 77 0.94 -3.00 14.41
CA PRO A 77 2.03 -3.18 15.38
C PRO A 77 3.30 -3.82 14.78
N GLU A 78 3.24 -4.41 13.59
CA GLU A 78 4.37 -5.07 12.95
C GLU A 78 4.41 -4.74 11.45
N PRO A 79 5.27 -3.80 11.01
CA PRO A 79 5.47 -3.57 9.57
C PRO A 79 6.04 -4.85 8.93
N GLY A 80 5.47 -5.25 7.79
CA GLY A 80 6.02 -6.33 6.99
C GLY A 80 7.43 -6.02 6.45
N ALA A 81 8.07 -7.01 5.84
CA ALA A 81 9.33 -6.81 5.13
C ALA A 81 9.18 -5.70 4.07
N SER A 82 10.20 -4.84 3.94
CA SER A 82 10.24 -3.87 2.86
C SER A 82 10.50 -4.56 1.53
N HIS A 83 10.12 -3.97 0.40
CA HIS A 83 10.19 -4.62 -0.91
C HIS A 83 10.62 -3.66 -2.02
N LEU A 84 11.43 -4.18 -2.93
CA LEU A 84 11.88 -3.53 -4.15
C LEU A 84 11.82 -4.53 -5.30
N ILE A 85 11.96 -4.03 -6.52
CA ILE A 85 12.13 -4.88 -7.68
C ILE A 85 13.61 -4.88 -8.02
N ARG A 86 14.23 -6.06 -8.08
CA ARG A 86 15.55 -6.23 -8.67
C ARG A 86 15.36 -6.72 -10.10
N TYR A 87 16.17 -6.22 -11.02
CA TYR A 87 16.11 -6.63 -12.41
C TYR A 87 17.51 -6.98 -12.92
N GLU A 88 17.54 -7.83 -13.94
CA GLU A 88 18.72 -8.14 -14.73
C GLU A 88 18.35 -8.01 -16.20
N LEU A 89 19.02 -7.11 -16.90
CA LEU A 89 18.83 -6.83 -18.31
C LEU A 89 19.85 -7.64 -19.11
N THR A 90 19.38 -8.31 -20.16
CA THR A 90 20.27 -8.93 -21.17
C THR A 90 20.34 -7.98 -22.36
N MET A 91 21.49 -7.35 -22.55
CA MET A 91 21.72 -6.40 -23.65
C MET A 91 21.95 -7.15 -24.98
N PRO A 92 21.75 -6.48 -26.14
CA PRO A 92 21.97 -7.12 -27.45
C PRO A 92 23.40 -7.62 -27.70
N ASN A 93 24.39 -7.06 -26.99
CA ASN A 93 25.78 -7.50 -27.02
C ASN A 93 26.05 -8.75 -26.14
N GLY A 94 25.03 -9.27 -25.44
CA GLY A 94 25.13 -10.39 -24.51
C GLY A 94 25.57 -10.00 -23.08
N GLU A 95 25.77 -8.71 -22.81
CA GLU A 95 26.11 -8.21 -21.47
C GLU A 95 24.88 -8.26 -20.55
N THR A 96 25.10 -8.61 -19.29
CA THR A 96 24.06 -8.58 -18.25
C THR A 96 24.26 -7.38 -17.34
N VAL A 97 23.26 -6.52 -17.26
CA VAL A 97 23.25 -5.33 -16.38
C VAL A 97 22.22 -5.53 -15.27
N SER A 98 22.64 -5.46 -14.01
CA SER A 98 21.74 -5.60 -12.86
C SER A 98 21.41 -4.24 -12.25
N GLY A 99 20.19 -4.11 -11.74
CA GLY A 99 19.73 -2.89 -11.09
C GLY A 99 18.56 -3.13 -10.15
N ARG A 100 18.11 -2.06 -9.49
CA ARG A 100 17.00 -2.07 -8.54
C ARG A 100 16.06 -0.91 -8.82
N PHE A 101 14.78 -1.14 -8.62
CA PHE A 101 13.73 -0.16 -8.80
C PHE A 101 12.81 -0.14 -7.56
N PRO A 102 12.52 1.03 -6.99
CA PRO A 102 13.20 2.32 -7.21
C PRO A 102 14.62 2.35 -6.63
N ASP A 103 15.50 3.09 -7.31
CA ASP A 103 16.87 3.39 -6.87
C ASP A 103 16.97 4.78 -6.20
N LYS A 104 17.77 4.92 -5.14
CA LYS A 104 17.88 6.16 -4.33
C LYS A 104 18.77 7.22 -4.98
N GLN A 105 19.71 6.81 -5.82
CA GLN A 105 20.61 7.68 -6.56
C GLN A 105 19.90 8.27 -7.78
N GLU A 106 19.07 7.45 -8.45
CA GLU A 106 18.30 7.85 -9.62
C GLU A 106 17.02 8.63 -9.27
N HIS A 107 16.22 8.13 -8.32
CA HIS A 107 14.91 8.70 -8.01
C HIS A 107 15.01 9.74 -6.89
N TRP A 108 15.69 10.85 -7.14
CA TRP A 108 15.79 11.99 -6.22
C TRP A 108 14.96 13.18 -6.75
N PRO A 109 14.27 13.98 -5.90
CA PRO A 109 14.26 13.99 -4.43
C PRO A 109 13.43 12.85 -3.80
N ARG A 110 13.48 12.72 -2.47
CA ARG A 110 12.81 11.65 -1.71
C ARG A 110 11.35 11.41 -2.12
N LEU A 111 10.58 12.45 -2.48
CA LEU A 111 9.20 12.29 -2.94
C LEU A 111 9.08 11.56 -4.28
N LEU A 112 10.05 11.73 -5.19
CA LEU A 112 10.12 11.00 -6.46
C LEU A 112 10.36 9.51 -6.20
N TYR A 113 11.30 9.18 -5.31
CA TYR A 113 11.51 7.82 -4.83
C TYR A 113 10.21 7.20 -4.31
N HIS A 114 9.49 7.90 -3.43
CA HIS A 114 8.24 7.39 -2.85
C HIS A 114 7.17 7.14 -3.91
N ARG A 115 7.07 7.98 -4.95
CA ARG A 115 6.12 7.75 -6.06
C ARG A 115 6.40 6.43 -6.77
N HIS A 116 7.66 6.11 -7.03
CA HIS A 116 8.06 4.86 -7.68
C HIS A 116 7.97 3.66 -6.72
N PHE A 117 8.25 3.87 -5.44
CA PHE A 117 8.04 2.88 -4.38
C PHE A 117 6.57 2.45 -4.27
N MET A 118 5.62 3.36 -4.48
CA MET A 118 4.20 2.99 -4.49
C MET A 118 3.84 2.02 -5.63
N LEU A 119 4.62 2.01 -6.72
CA LEU A 119 4.44 1.04 -7.80
C LEU A 119 4.90 -0.35 -7.33
N THR A 120 6.07 -0.45 -6.68
CA THR A 120 6.57 -1.73 -6.15
C THR A 120 5.67 -2.27 -5.03
N GLU A 121 5.08 -1.39 -4.22
CA GLU A 121 4.02 -1.71 -3.25
C GLU A 121 2.79 -2.33 -3.89
N ALA A 122 2.32 -1.80 -5.02
CA ALA A 122 1.19 -2.38 -5.73
C ALA A 122 1.51 -3.80 -6.24
N LEU A 123 2.72 -4.01 -6.77
CA LEU A 123 3.16 -5.34 -7.22
C LEU A 123 3.33 -6.31 -6.04
N ASN A 124 3.94 -5.88 -4.93
CA ASN A 124 4.10 -6.71 -3.74
C ASN A 124 2.75 -7.18 -3.18
N ARG A 125 1.73 -6.31 -3.17
CA ARG A 125 0.36 -6.68 -2.77
C ARG A 125 -0.22 -7.78 -3.65
N LEU A 126 -0.02 -7.71 -4.97
CA LEU A 126 -0.46 -8.77 -5.89
C LEU A 126 0.31 -10.08 -5.68
N ALA A 127 1.57 -10.00 -5.27
CA ALA A 127 2.43 -11.16 -5.01
C ALA A 127 2.20 -11.81 -3.63
N LEU A 128 1.47 -11.17 -2.71
CA LEU A 128 1.08 -11.80 -1.45
C LEU A 128 -0.06 -12.80 -1.61
N ASP A 129 -0.82 -12.72 -2.71
CA ASP A 129 -1.80 -13.74 -3.07
C ASP A 129 -1.07 -14.98 -3.60
N GLU A 130 -1.31 -16.14 -2.97
CA GLU A 130 -0.66 -17.41 -3.32
C GLU A 130 -1.22 -18.03 -4.61
N ALA A 131 -2.38 -17.56 -5.08
CA ALA A 131 -2.92 -17.98 -6.37
C ALA A 131 -2.07 -17.41 -7.53
N ASP A 132 -1.90 -18.18 -8.60
CA ASP A 132 -1.33 -17.68 -9.87
C ASP A 132 -2.15 -16.48 -10.37
N ASN A 133 -1.66 -15.30 -10.02
CA ASN A 133 -2.39 -14.07 -10.21
C ASN A 133 -2.07 -13.54 -11.60
N ALA A 134 -2.98 -13.75 -12.56
CA ALA A 134 -2.84 -13.20 -13.91
C ALA A 134 -2.57 -11.68 -13.90
N ALA A 135 -3.09 -10.95 -12.91
CA ALA A 135 -2.78 -9.53 -12.74
C ALA A 135 -1.33 -9.29 -12.32
N LEU A 136 -0.73 -10.16 -11.49
CA LEU A 136 0.70 -10.08 -11.14
C LEU A 136 1.56 -10.21 -12.40
N THR A 137 1.31 -11.22 -13.24
CA THR A 137 2.05 -11.43 -14.49
C THR A 137 1.86 -10.25 -15.45
N THR A 138 0.64 -9.73 -15.58
CA THR A 138 0.34 -8.58 -16.43
C THR A 138 1.08 -7.32 -15.97
N VAL A 139 1.08 -7.05 -14.66
CA VAL A 139 1.79 -5.91 -14.10
C VAL A 139 3.30 -6.11 -14.22
N ALA A 140 3.84 -7.30 -13.95
CA ALA A 140 5.27 -7.60 -14.12
C ALA A 140 5.73 -7.40 -15.58
N GLN A 141 4.93 -7.83 -16.57
CA GLN A 141 5.21 -7.58 -17.98
C GLN A 141 5.26 -6.07 -18.28
N SER A 142 4.35 -5.26 -17.72
CA SER A 142 4.38 -3.80 -17.94
C SER A 142 5.66 -3.15 -17.42
N TYR A 143 6.24 -3.65 -16.32
CA TYR A 143 7.55 -3.20 -15.84
C TYR A 143 8.66 -3.64 -16.78
N ALA A 144 8.61 -4.89 -17.22
CA ALA A 144 9.59 -5.44 -18.13
C ALA A 144 9.64 -4.67 -19.45
N ASP A 145 8.48 -4.38 -20.05
CA ASP A 145 8.37 -3.61 -21.29
C ASP A 145 8.99 -2.23 -21.13
N HIS A 146 8.71 -1.54 -20.01
CA HIS A 146 9.27 -0.22 -19.74
C HIS A 146 10.80 -0.25 -19.58
N LEU A 147 11.33 -1.21 -18.81
CA LEU A 147 12.77 -1.37 -18.61
C LEU A 147 13.49 -1.71 -19.92
N ILE A 148 12.90 -2.58 -20.75
CA ILE A 148 13.43 -2.92 -22.07
C ILE A 148 13.44 -1.70 -22.99
N GLU A 149 12.36 -0.91 -23.01
CA GLU A 149 12.25 0.30 -23.83
C GLU A 149 13.27 1.37 -23.41
N GLU A 150 13.44 1.57 -22.10
CA GLU A 150 14.38 2.56 -21.55
C GLU A 150 15.85 2.16 -21.77
N SER A 151 16.19 0.88 -21.55
CA SER A 151 17.58 0.42 -21.61
C SER A 151 18.01 -0.06 -23.00
N GLY A 152 17.07 -0.36 -23.89
CA GLY A 152 17.33 -1.04 -25.17
C GLY A 152 17.76 -2.51 -25.01
N ALA A 153 17.37 -3.16 -23.91
CA ALA A 153 17.70 -4.57 -23.66
C ALA A 153 16.90 -5.52 -24.56
N GLN A 154 17.37 -6.76 -24.70
CA GLN A 154 16.66 -7.82 -25.43
C GLN A 154 15.66 -8.56 -24.53
N SER A 155 16.05 -8.80 -23.28
CA SER A 155 15.19 -9.42 -22.27
C SER A 155 15.49 -8.86 -20.88
N VAL A 156 14.56 -9.06 -19.96
CA VAL A 156 14.72 -8.71 -18.55
C VAL A 156 14.20 -9.82 -17.65
N ARG A 157 14.97 -10.13 -16.62
CA ARG A 157 14.59 -11.03 -15.53
C ARG A 157 14.23 -10.21 -14.31
N LEU A 158 13.02 -10.38 -13.78
CA LEU A 158 12.50 -9.59 -12.66
C LEU A 158 12.42 -10.43 -11.38
N PHE A 159 12.74 -9.78 -10.26
CA PHE A 159 12.70 -10.36 -8.93
C PHE A 159 12.01 -9.40 -7.98
N LEU A 160 11.08 -9.92 -7.18
CA LEU A 160 10.59 -9.23 -6.00
C LEU A 160 11.56 -9.50 -4.86
N GLN A 161 12.33 -8.48 -4.49
CA GLN A 161 13.29 -8.54 -3.38
C GLN A 161 12.62 -8.01 -2.13
N ARG A 162 12.58 -8.80 -1.06
CA ARG A 162 12.09 -8.43 0.27
C ARG A 162 13.25 -8.32 1.25
N HIS A 163 13.23 -7.28 2.08
CA HIS A 163 14.21 -7.05 3.13
C HIS A 163 13.53 -7.09 4.49
N TYR A 164 13.85 -8.13 5.26
CA TYR A 164 13.27 -8.44 6.55
C TYR A 164 13.93 -7.64 7.67
N ILE A 165 13.14 -7.39 8.71
CA ILE A 165 13.61 -6.73 9.93
C ILE A 165 14.30 -7.79 10.79
N PRO A 166 15.54 -7.56 11.24
CA PRO A 166 16.21 -8.49 12.15
C PRO A 166 15.49 -8.54 13.49
N SER A 167 15.45 -9.73 14.11
CA SER A 167 14.93 -9.90 15.47
C SER A 167 15.80 -9.15 16.49
N PRO A 168 15.24 -8.76 17.65
CA PRO A 168 16.01 -8.14 18.72
C PRO A 168 17.26 -8.94 19.11
N GLN A 169 17.18 -10.27 19.12
CA GLN A 169 18.32 -11.13 19.43
C GLN A 169 19.42 -11.02 18.36
N GLN A 170 19.07 -11.08 17.07
CA GLN A 170 20.05 -10.92 15.98
C GLN A 170 20.75 -9.55 16.02
N VAL A 171 20.03 -8.49 16.40
CA VAL A 171 20.64 -7.16 16.58
C VAL A 171 21.61 -7.16 17.76
N LEU A 172 21.27 -7.80 18.88
CA LEU A 172 22.16 -7.96 20.04
C LEU A 172 23.40 -8.79 19.70
N ASP A 173 23.25 -9.79 18.83
CA ASP A 173 24.34 -10.62 18.32
C ASP A 173 25.20 -9.89 17.26
N GLY A 174 24.84 -8.65 16.92
CA GLY A 174 25.63 -7.76 16.05
C GLY A 174 25.30 -7.84 14.56
N LEU A 175 24.17 -8.46 14.18
CA LEU A 175 23.76 -8.54 12.76
C LEU A 175 23.47 -7.13 12.21
N PRO A 176 24.17 -6.70 11.13
CA PRO A 176 23.92 -5.40 10.54
C PRO A 176 22.58 -5.38 9.80
N LEU A 177 21.93 -4.21 9.77
CA LEU A 177 20.64 -4.04 9.08
C LEU A 177 20.69 -4.34 7.58
N GLY A 178 21.86 -4.21 6.96
CA GLY A 178 22.07 -4.47 5.53
C GLY A 178 22.65 -5.85 5.22
N ASP A 179 22.59 -6.79 6.16
CA ASP A 179 23.10 -8.15 5.95
C ASP A 179 22.34 -8.86 4.82
N GLU A 180 23.07 -9.57 3.95
CA GLU A 180 22.47 -10.30 2.82
C GLU A 180 21.47 -11.37 3.27
N SER A 181 21.64 -11.95 4.45
CA SER A 181 20.71 -12.94 5.03
C SER A 181 19.32 -12.37 5.32
N LEU A 182 19.18 -11.04 5.39
CA LEU A 182 17.89 -10.38 5.57
C LEU A 182 17.15 -10.16 4.25
N TYR A 183 17.75 -10.49 3.10
CA TYR A 183 17.13 -10.34 1.78
C TYR A 183 16.62 -11.67 1.25
N ALA A 184 15.36 -11.72 0.84
CA ALA A 184 14.79 -12.85 0.11
C ALA A 184 14.30 -12.40 -1.26
N GLU A 185 14.48 -13.24 -2.27
CA GLU A 185 14.06 -12.94 -3.63
C GLU A 185 13.04 -13.95 -4.14
N ARG A 186 11.94 -13.44 -4.70
CA ARG A 186 10.98 -14.23 -5.46
C ARG A 186 11.13 -13.88 -6.95
N PRO A 187 11.48 -14.83 -7.83
CA PRO A 187 11.47 -14.58 -9.27
C PRO A 187 10.02 -14.28 -9.73
N LEU A 188 9.87 -13.23 -10.53
CA LEU A 188 8.59 -12.86 -11.16
C LEU A 188 8.49 -13.41 -12.59
N GLY A 189 9.64 -13.67 -13.22
CA GLY A 189 9.73 -14.25 -14.56
C GLY A 189 10.85 -13.65 -15.39
N GLU A 190 11.02 -14.20 -16.58
CA GLU A 190 11.83 -13.62 -17.65
C GLU A 190 10.92 -13.16 -18.79
N PHE A 191 11.17 -11.96 -19.29
CA PHE A 191 10.29 -11.24 -20.20
C PHE A 191 11.09 -10.68 -21.39
N SER A 192 10.46 -10.68 -22.56
CA SER A 192 10.83 -9.87 -23.73
C SER A 192 9.66 -8.97 -24.12
N GLN A 193 9.87 -8.06 -25.07
CA GLN A 193 8.83 -7.14 -25.55
C GLN A 193 7.50 -7.86 -25.82
N GLY A 194 6.48 -7.53 -25.01
CA GLY A 194 5.12 -8.05 -25.14
C GLY A 194 4.97 -9.58 -24.99
N THR A 195 6.00 -10.31 -24.53
CA THR A 195 5.95 -11.77 -24.37
C THR A 195 6.68 -12.21 -23.10
N VAL A 196 6.00 -13.04 -22.29
CA VAL A 196 6.64 -13.77 -21.19
C VAL A 196 7.44 -14.93 -21.77
N ILE A 197 8.76 -14.96 -21.55
CA ILE A 197 9.64 -16.02 -22.04
C ILE A 197 9.55 -17.25 -21.12
N ALA A 198 9.51 -17.02 -19.80
CA ALA A 198 9.37 -18.08 -18.81
C ALA A 198 8.68 -17.57 -17.54
N SER A 199 7.53 -18.14 -17.20
CA SER A 199 6.87 -17.98 -15.91
C SER A 199 7.20 -19.19 -15.01
N ASN A 200 8.25 -19.02 -14.20
CA ASN A 200 8.70 -19.83 -13.05
C ASN A 200 8.95 -21.36 -13.21
N PRO A 201 10.17 -21.85 -12.85
CA PRO A 201 10.42 -23.20 -12.33
C PRO A 201 10.37 -23.26 -10.78
N PRO A 202 10.41 -24.45 -10.14
CA PRO A 202 9.79 -24.71 -8.83
C PRO A 202 10.55 -24.16 -7.62
N GLU A 203 9.81 -24.01 -6.52
CA GLU A 203 10.24 -23.74 -5.14
C GLU A 203 11.70 -24.10 -4.85
N MET A 204 12.53 -23.09 -4.56
CA MET A 204 13.68 -23.32 -3.69
C MET A 204 13.19 -23.29 -2.24
N LYS A 205 12.84 -24.46 -1.72
CA LYS A 205 12.83 -24.71 -0.28
C LYS A 205 14.21 -24.42 0.28
N GLN A 206 14.29 -23.52 1.26
CA GLN A 206 15.16 -23.69 2.44
C GLN A 206 14.41 -23.17 3.66
#